data_AF-A0A0L0STT4-F1
#
_entry.id   AF-A0A0L0STT4-F1
#
_cell.length_a   1.000
_cell.length_b   1.000
_cell.length_c   1.000
_cell.angle_alpha   90.00
_cell.angle_beta   90.00
_cell.angle_gamma   90.00
#
_symmetry.space_group_name_H-M   'P 1'
#
loop_
_entity.id
_entity.type
_entity.pdbx_description
1 polymer ?
#
loop_
_entity_poly.entity_id
_entity_poly.type
_entity_poly.pdbx_seq_one_letter_code
_entity_poly.pdbx_strand_id
1 'polypeptide(L)'
;MSQSLALRCDPDDAAPADLRAFINTDALDFDSADTTTSAQQWDLIAPADLVSVQDESQGVVAYPMKPAKFRAVCSLTLYIPRNFGDDVMRIWYLCLRGEHTAVSRDPIITASEAAANPADHQKITGTDPKSAGHRTV
;
A
#
# COMPACT_ATOMS: atom_id res chain seq x y z
N MET A 1 -9.00 -14.39 8.17
CA MET A 1 -10.40 -13.88 8.19
C MET A 1 -10.82 -13.38 6.80
N SER A 2 -12.09 -13.07 6.54
CA SER A 2 -12.53 -12.45 5.28
C SER A 2 -12.18 -10.96 5.24
N GLN A 3 -11.72 -10.49 4.06
CA GLN A 3 -11.42 -9.08 3.80
C GLN A 3 -12.62 -8.40 3.14
N SER A 4 -13.03 -7.24 3.63
CA SER A 4 -14.15 -6.49 3.07
C SER A 4 -14.03 -4.99 3.31
N LEU A 5 -14.57 -4.22 2.38
CA LEU A 5 -14.94 -2.83 2.62
C LEU A 5 -16.40 -2.80 3.06
N ALA A 6 -16.77 -2.00 4.04
CA ALA A 6 -18.17 -1.74 4.33
C ALA A 6 -18.46 -0.24 4.30
N LEU A 7 -19.66 0.13 3.88
CA LEU A 7 -20.11 1.52 3.87
C LEU A 7 -21.56 1.65 4.32
N ARG A 8 -21.91 2.84 4.82
CA ARG A 8 -23.29 3.24 5.13
C ARG A 8 -23.59 4.56 4.43
N CYS A 9 -24.74 4.63 3.79
CA CYS A 9 -25.31 5.83 3.16
C CYS A 9 -26.82 5.85 3.40
N ASP A 10 -27.47 6.96 3.06
CA ASP A 10 -28.93 7.05 3.07
C ASP A 10 -29.50 6.41 1.79
N PRO A 11 -30.74 5.89 1.81
CA PRO A 11 -31.39 5.26 0.66
C PRO A 11 -32.00 6.33 -0.26
N ASP A 12 -31.18 7.27 -0.71
CA ASP A 12 -31.54 8.35 -1.63
C ASP A 12 -30.55 8.44 -2.79
N ASP A 13 -30.77 9.39 -3.70
CA ASP A 13 -29.95 9.54 -4.91
C ASP A 13 -28.51 10.03 -4.60
N ALA A 14 -28.23 10.44 -3.36
CA ALA A 14 -26.88 10.78 -2.88
C ALA A 14 -26.04 9.53 -2.55
N ALA A 15 -26.64 8.34 -2.54
CA ALA A 15 -25.92 7.08 -2.35
C ALA A 15 -24.88 6.87 -3.47
N PRO A 16 -23.67 6.41 -3.14
CA PRO A 16 -22.65 6.11 -4.15
C PRO A 16 -23.09 4.92 -5.02
N ALA A 17 -22.84 4.99 -6.33
CA ALA A 17 -23.28 3.96 -7.28
C ALA A 17 -22.14 3.04 -7.74
N ASP A 18 -20.92 3.57 -7.88
CA ASP A 18 -19.75 2.81 -8.30
C ASP A 18 -18.60 3.03 -7.33
N LEU A 19 -17.81 2.00 -7.06
CA LEU A 19 -16.58 2.12 -6.31
C LEU A 19 -15.43 1.41 -7.02
N ARG A 20 -14.31 2.10 -7.17
CA ARG A 20 -13.04 1.54 -7.66
C ARG A 20 -11.99 1.64 -6.57
N ALA A 21 -11.29 0.53 -6.32
CA ALA A 21 -10.16 0.50 -5.40
C ALA A 21 -8.84 0.31 -6.15
N PHE A 22 -7.87 1.13 -5.81
CA PHE A 22 -6.50 1.08 -6.28
C PHE A 22 -5.58 0.77 -5.10
N ILE A 23 -4.59 -0.07 -5.31
CA ILE A 23 -3.60 -0.40 -4.28
C ILE A 23 -2.20 -0.09 -4.78
N ASN A 24 -1.34 0.43 -3.91
CA ASN A 24 0.08 0.65 -4.20
C ASN A 24 0.30 1.39 -5.54
N THR A 25 -0.59 2.33 -5.87
CA THR A 25 -0.58 3.09 -7.11
C THR A 25 -0.16 4.51 -6.78
N ASP A 26 1.04 4.88 -7.19
CA ASP A 26 1.55 6.23 -7.02
C ASP A 26 0.96 7.17 -8.08
N ALA A 27 0.83 8.46 -7.73
CA ALA A 27 0.39 9.52 -8.64
C ALA A 27 -1.01 9.32 -9.29
N LEU A 28 -1.93 8.64 -8.59
CA LEU A 28 -3.33 8.61 -9.02
C LEU A 28 -4.03 9.95 -8.73
N ASP A 29 -4.69 10.48 -9.75
CA ASP A 29 -5.54 11.68 -9.69
C ASP A 29 -6.92 11.41 -10.33
N PHE A 30 -7.80 12.41 -10.37
CA PHE A 30 -9.15 12.23 -10.90
C PHE A 30 -9.17 11.93 -12.41
N ASP A 31 -8.28 12.55 -13.19
CA ASP A 31 -8.22 12.35 -14.65
C ASP A 31 -7.72 10.93 -14.99
N SER A 32 -6.73 10.44 -14.25
CA SER A 32 -6.15 9.12 -14.45
C SER A 32 -6.98 8.00 -13.84
N ALA A 33 -7.77 8.26 -12.79
CA ALA A 33 -8.57 7.22 -12.11
C ALA A 33 -9.67 6.60 -12.99
N ASP A 34 -10.16 7.32 -13.98
CA ASP A 34 -11.16 6.79 -14.90
C ASP A 34 -10.62 5.76 -15.89
N THR A 35 -9.34 5.89 -16.26
CA THR A 35 -8.68 5.07 -17.30
C THR A 35 -7.72 4.04 -16.72
N THR A 36 -7.23 4.26 -15.50
CA THR A 36 -6.32 3.36 -14.81
C THR A 36 -7.06 2.08 -14.38
N THR A 37 -6.43 0.93 -14.63
CA THR A 37 -6.96 -0.36 -14.20
C THR A 37 -6.98 -0.44 -12.67
N SER A 38 -8.17 -0.48 -12.09
CA SER A 38 -8.35 -0.67 -10.65
C SER A 38 -8.04 -2.10 -10.22
N ALA A 39 -7.65 -2.27 -8.96
CA ALA A 39 -7.50 -3.60 -8.37
C ALA A 39 -8.85 -4.32 -8.35
N GLN A 40 -9.90 -3.63 -7.90
CA GLN A 40 -11.26 -4.15 -7.93
C GLN A 40 -12.27 -3.01 -8.06
N GLN A 41 -13.36 -3.30 -8.76
CA GLN A 41 -14.53 -2.44 -8.88
C GLN A 41 -15.75 -3.16 -8.31
N TRP A 42 -16.65 -2.39 -7.71
CA TRP A 42 -17.96 -2.82 -7.25
C TRP A 42 -19.03 -1.89 -7.81
N ASP A 43 -20.11 -2.49 -8.30
CA ASP A 43 -21.38 -1.79 -8.45
C ASP A 43 -22.05 -1.81 -7.08
N LEU A 44 -22.36 -0.64 -6.55
CA LEU A 44 -22.91 -0.49 -5.22
C LEU A 44 -24.42 -0.67 -5.25
N ILE A 45 -24.96 -1.09 -4.10
CA ILE A 45 -26.38 -1.36 -3.94
C ILE A 45 -27.23 -0.11 -4.25
N ALA A 46 -28.36 -0.31 -4.93
CA ALA A 46 -29.24 0.78 -5.31
C ALA A 46 -30.02 1.34 -4.09
N PRO A 47 -30.47 2.61 -4.14
CA PRO A 47 -31.22 3.23 -3.04
C PRO A 47 -32.47 2.45 -2.63
N ALA A 48 -33.19 1.89 -3.60
CA ALA A 48 -34.39 1.09 -3.35
C ALA A 48 -34.10 -0.16 -2.49
N ASP A 49 -32.93 -0.77 -2.67
CA ASP A 49 -32.53 -1.98 -1.95
C ASP A 49 -31.90 -1.65 -0.59
N LEU A 50 -31.30 -0.46 -0.43
CA LEU A 50 -30.75 0.01 0.85
C LEU A 50 -31.77 0.09 1.98
N VAL A 51 -33.04 0.36 1.65
CA VAL A 51 -34.13 0.43 2.64
C VAL A 51 -34.23 -0.89 3.43
N SER A 52 -34.15 -2.03 2.73
CA SER A 52 -34.17 -3.35 3.38
C SER A 52 -32.93 -3.59 4.26
N VAL A 53 -31.78 -3.12 3.82
CA VAL A 53 -30.50 -3.28 4.54
C VAL A 53 -30.46 -2.42 5.81
N GLN A 54 -31.17 -1.27 5.82
CA GLN A 54 -31.29 -0.41 7.00
C GLN A 54 -31.92 -1.13 8.18
N ASP A 55 -32.97 -1.91 7.94
CA ASP A 55 -33.65 -2.67 8.99
C ASP A 55 -32.78 -3.81 9.53
N GLU A 56 -32.05 -4.52 8.66
CA GLU A 56 -31.29 -5.72 9.03
C GLU A 56 -29.91 -5.41 9.66
N SER A 57 -29.20 -4.44 9.10
CA SER A 57 -27.77 -4.20 9.40
C SER A 57 -27.47 -2.75 9.76
N GLN A 58 -28.50 -1.97 10.09
CA GLN A 58 -28.39 -0.52 10.31
C GLN A 58 -27.82 0.22 9.10
N GLY A 59 -28.01 -0.34 7.90
CA GLY A 59 -27.64 0.26 6.61
C GLY A 59 -26.17 0.03 6.24
N VAL A 60 -25.44 -0.81 6.97
CA VAL A 60 -24.02 -1.09 6.69
C VAL A 60 -23.91 -2.24 5.70
N VAL A 61 -23.50 -1.93 4.48
CA VAL A 61 -23.33 -2.92 3.40
C VAL A 61 -21.86 -3.32 3.32
N ALA A 62 -21.58 -4.62 3.38
CA ALA A 62 -20.24 -5.17 3.24
C ALA A 62 -19.97 -5.70 1.84
N TYR A 63 -18.91 -5.18 1.22
CA TYR A 63 -18.41 -5.54 -0.10
C TYR A 63 -17.15 -6.40 0.04
N PRO A 64 -17.19 -7.68 -0.38
CA PRO A 64 -16.04 -8.56 -0.25
C PRO A 64 -14.89 -8.15 -1.19
N MET A 65 -13.67 -8.20 -0.66
CA MET A 65 -12.44 -8.00 -1.42
C MET A 65 -11.89 -9.34 -1.88
N LYS A 66 -11.30 -9.39 -3.08
CA LYS A 66 -10.59 -10.59 -3.57
C LYS A 66 -9.20 -10.67 -2.93
N PRO A 67 -8.92 -11.62 -2.00
CA PRO A 67 -7.66 -11.61 -1.26
C PRO A 67 -6.40 -11.72 -2.13
N ALA A 68 -6.53 -12.31 -3.33
CA ALA A 68 -5.45 -12.37 -4.31
C ALA A 68 -5.02 -10.99 -4.85
N LYS A 69 -5.97 -10.03 -4.89
CA LYS A 69 -5.74 -8.68 -5.41
C LYS A 69 -5.35 -7.66 -4.35
N PHE A 70 -5.57 -7.96 -3.06
CA PHE A 70 -5.32 -7.07 -1.93
C PHE A 70 -4.22 -7.64 -1.01
N ARG A 71 -3.08 -8.02 -1.61
CA ARG A 71 -1.91 -8.52 -0.88
C ARG A 71 -0.91 -7.39 -0.66
N ALA A 72 -0.31 -7.34 0.54
CA ALA A 72 0.73 -6.35 0.89
C ALA A 72 0.33 -4.90 0.54
N VAL A 73 -0.88 -4.50 0.94
CA VAL A 73 -1.42 -3.17 0.67
C VAL A 73 -0.74 -2.17 1.60
N CYS A 74 0.04 -1.26 1.03
CA CYS A 74 0.70 -0.15 1.73
C CYS A 74 -0.02 1.18 1.50
N SER A 75 -0.67 1.33 0.34
CA SER A 75 -1.60 2.43 0.05
C SER A 75 -2.89 1.90 -0.58
N LEU A 76 -4.02 2.51 -0.20
CA LEU A 76 -5.34 2.19 -0.74
C LEU A 76 -6.04 3.50 -1.10
N THR A 77 -6.43 3.62 -2.38
CA THR A 77 -7.25 4.74 -2.87
C THR A 77 -8.63 4.22 -3.25
N LEU A 78 -9.67 4.86 -2.72
CA LEU A 78 -11.06 4.59 -3.08
C LEU A 78 -11.55 5.74 -3.95
N TYR A 79 -11.96 5.42 -5.18
CA TYR A 79 -12.48 6.38 -6.14
C TYR A 79 -13.95 6.04 -6.44
N ILE A 80 -14.82 7.04 -6.30
CA ILE A 80 -16.27 6.89 -6.41
C ILE A 80 -16.73 7.91 -7.45
N PRO A 81 -16.82 7.53 -8.74
CA PRO A 81 -17.03 8.49 -9.83
C PRO A 81 -18.45 9.03 -9.91
N ARG A 82 -19.45 8.33 -9.35
CA ARG A 82 -20.86 8.73 -9.45
C ARG A 82 -21.71 8.21 -8.28
N ASN A 83 -22.83 8.90 -8.08
CA ASN A 83 -23.96 8.50 -7.24
C ASN A 83 -25.19 8.16 -8.13
N PHE A 84 -26.36 8.02 -7.53
CA PHE A 84 -27.59 7.63 -8.24
C PHE A 84 -28.40 8.79 -8.84
N GLY A 85 -27.92 10.04 -8.77
CA GLY A 85 -28.54 11.17 -9.47
C GLY A 85 -28.57 12.49 -8.72
N ASP A 86 -28.04 12.56 -7.50
CA ASP A 86 -27.96 13.82 -6.74
C ASP A 86 -26.69 14.62 -7.08
N ASP A 87 -26.67 15.91 -6.75
CA ASP A 87 -25.49 16.78 -6.91
C ASP A 87 -24.40 16.46 -5.87
N VAL A 88 -24.81 15.92 -4.72
CA VAL A 88 -23.92 15.60 -3.59
C VAL A 88 -23.95 14.10 -3.34
N MET A 89 -22.77 13.53 -3.09
CA MET A 89 -22.64 12.16 -2.61
C MET A 89 -22.41 12.15 -1.10
N ARG A 90 -23.11 11.27 -0.37
CA ARG A 90 -22.97 11.18 1.09
C ARG A 90 -22.68 9.76 1.57
N ILE A 91 -21.57 9.63 2.28
CA ILE A 91 -21.15 8.41 2.96
C ILE A 91 -21.01 8.73 4.44
N TRP A 92 -21.78 8.06 5.28
CA TRP A 92 -21.77 8.26 6.73
C TRP A 92 -20.74 7.41 7.43
N TYR A 93 -20.42 6.26 6.85
CA TYR A 93 -19.53 5.29 7.44
C TYR A 93 -18.73 4.58 6.34
N LEU A 94 -17.46 4.35 6.64
CA LEU A 94 -16.55 3.59 5.82
C LEU A 94 -15.69 2.71 6.75
N CYS A 95 -15.60 1.43 6.44
CA CYS A 95 -14.85 0.48 7.25
C CYS A 95 -14.04 -0.47 6.38
N LEU A 96 -12.78 -0.66 6.76
CA LEU A 96 -11.90 -1.67 6.21
C LEU A 96 -11.79 -2.80 7.23
N ARG A 97 -12.27 -3.98 6.85
CA ARG A 97 -12.16 -5.19 7.68
C ARG A 97 -11.13 -6.12 7.05
N GLY A 98 -10.12 -6.49 7.82
CA GLY A 98 -9.06 -7.39 7.39
C GLY A 98 -8.03 -7.58 8.48
N GLU A 99 -6.91 -8.19 8.11
CA GLU A 99 -5.73 -8.33 8.96
C GLU A 99 -4.70 -7.29 8.51
N HIS A 100 -4.11 -6.60 9.49
CA HIS A 100 -3.05 -5.64 9.25
C HIS A 100 -1.73 -6.21 9.79
N THR A 101 -0.69 -6.15 8.97
CA THR A 101 0.68 -6.45 9.37
C THR A 101 1.47 -5.16 9.32
N ALA A 102 2.12 -4.80 10.43
CA ALA A 102 2.97 -3.62 10.46
C ALA A 102 4.11 -3.77 9.45
N VAL A 103 4.24 -2.80 8.55
CA VAL A 103 5.40 -2.70 7.66
C VAL A 103 6.54 -2.12 8.49
N SER A 104 7.49 -2.95 8.92
CA SER A 104 8.73 -2.43 9.49
C SER A 104 9.53 -1.78 8.37
N ARG A 105 9.69 -0.46 8.44
CA ARG A 105 10.66 0.29 7.64
C ARG A 105 12.00 0.36 8.37
N ASP A 106 12.38 -0.68 9.09
CA ASP A 106 13.77 -0.80 9.52
C ASP A 106 14.61 -0.68 8.25
N PRO A 107 15.46 0.35 8.11
CA PRO A 107 16.42 0.34 7.03
C PRO A 107 17.17 -0.99 7.19
N ILE A 108 17.22 -1.79 6.14
CA ILE A 108 18.22 -2.85 6.08
C ILE A 108 19.53 -2.06 6.12
N ILE A 109 20.10 -1.92 7.31
CA ILE A 109 21.48 -1.50 7.47
C ILE A 109 22.25 -2.69 6.94
N THR A 110 22.42 -2.73 5.62
CA THR A 110 23.50 -3.49 5.04
C THR A 110 24.75 -2.76 5.50
N ALA A 111 25.22 -3.10 6.71
CA ALA A 111 26.59 -2.89 7.09
C ALA A 111 27.42 -3.82 6.21
N SER A 112 27.52 -3.47 4.92
CA SER A 112 28.57 -4.00 4.06
C SER A 112 29.87 -3.54 4.67
N GLU A 113 30.72 -4.51 4.98
CA GLU A 113 31.98 -4.42 5.71
C GLU A 113 32.91 -3.30 5.19
N ALA A 114 32.65 -2.06 5.58
CA ALA A 114 33.53 -0.92 5.33
C ALA A 114 34.56 -0.72 6.46
N ALA A 115 34.81 -1.77 7.25
CA ALA A 115 36.06 -1.88 7.97
C ALA A 115 37.01 -2.67 7.06
N ALA A 116 37.94 -1.98 6.41
CA ALA A 116 39.10 -2.64 5.84
C ALA A 116 39.72 -3.53 6.93
N ASN A 117 39.70 -4.85 6.74
CA ASN A 117 40.41 -5.76 7.62
C ASN A 117 41.92 -5.45 7.47
N PRO A 118 42.61 -4.90 8.48
CA PRO A 118 44.03 -4.54 8.36
C PRO A 118 44.92 -5.77 8.13
N ALA A 119 44.38 -6.97 8.29
CA ALA A 119 45.07 -8.24 8.07
C ALA A 119 45.10 -8.68 6.59
N ASP A 120 44.33 -8.06 5.68
CA ASP A 120 44.21 -8.52 4.28
C ASP A 120 45.14 -7.80 3.29
N HIS A 121 45.97 -6.88 3.79
CA HIS A 121 47.05 -6.29 3.00
C HIS A 121 48.38 -6.97 3.34
N GLN A 122 48.98 -7.66 2.37
CA GLN A 122 50.36 -8.14 2.52
C GLN A 122 51.27 -6.96 2.85
N LYS A 123 52.01 -7.05 3.96
CA LYS A 123 53.12 -6.14 4.23
C LYS A 123 54.11 -6.26 3.08
N ILE A 124 54.31 -5.16 2.38
CA ILE A 124 55.38 -5.01 1.41
C ILE A 124 56.71 -5.22 2.16
N THR A 125 57.36 -6.36 1.93
CA THR A 125 58.71 -6.65 2.41
C THR A 125 59.69 -5.76 1.64
N GLY A 126 60.32 -4.79 2.32
CA GLY A 126 61.33 -3.96 1.64
C GLY A 126 61.74 -2.63 2.27
N THR A 127 61.56 -2.41 3.57
CA THR A 127 62.26 -1.31 4.28
C THR A 127 63.23 -1.86 5.29
N ASP A 128 64.20 -2.62 4.81
CA ASP A 128 65.48 -2.82 5.47
C ASP A 128 66.41 -1.68 5.01
N PRO A 129 66.87 -0.79 5.90
CA PRO A 129 67.92 0.17 5.54
C PRO A 129 69.20 -0.62 5.25
N LYS A 130 69.54 -0.72 3.96
CA LYS A 130 70.77 -1.35 3.46
C LYS A 130 71.99 -0.86 4.26
N SER A 131 72.67 -1.84 4.85
CA SER A 131 74.11 -1.92 5.05
C SER A 131 74.89 -1.05 4.07
N ALA A 132 75.54 -0.01 4.60
CA ALA A 132 76.65 0.67 3.96
C ALA A 132 77.94 0.16 4.61
N GLY A 133 78.81 -0.46 3.79
CA GLY A 133 80.21 -0.67 4.13
C GLY A 133 80.65 -2.14 4.12
N HIS A 134 80.99 -2.64 2.93
CA HIS A 134 81.86 -3.80 2.78
C HIS A 134 83.20 -3.32 2.19
N ARG A 135 84.32 -3.60 2.86
CA ARG A 135 85.39 -4.51 2.37
C ARG A 135 86.65 -4.43 3.25
N THR A 136 87.06 -5.60 3.71
CA THR A 136 88.39 -5.93 4.23
C THR A 136 89.35 -6.18 3.06
N VAL A 137 90.57 -5.67 3.14
CA VAL A 137 91.84 -6.43 3.23
C VAL A 137 92.90 -5.52 3.85
#